data_AF-A0A1M5D438-F1
#
_entry.id   AF-A0A1M5D438-F1
#
_cell.length_a   1.000
_cell.length_b   1.000
_cell.length_c   1.000
_cell.angle_alpha   90.00
_cell.angle_beta   90.00
_cell.angle_gamma   90.00
#
_symmetry.space_group_name_H-M   'P 1'
#
loop_
_entity.id
_entity.type
_entity.pdbx_description
1 polymer ?
#
loop_
_entity_poly.entity_id
_entity_poly.type
_entity_poly.pdbx_seq_one_letter_code
_entity_poly.pdbx_strand_id
1 'polypeptide(L)'
;MAVHTAQASEAAAKAWWERLPAESPLAPADYRGRAALIVCSDALAEAVAALLDERGVRAVVDQVRVDPVVPSGEVMALAASWSGQDVVVPVLPGQPALRLYPRPAPRTPIEAEAVATITVSGKAVGKGGWVAASALADALHALLSDSPAGSPADA
;
A
#
# COMPACT_ATOMS: atom_id res chain seq x y z
N MET A 1 -2.36 -21.48 1.65
CA MET A 1 -0.87 -21.45 1.61
C MET A 1 -0.33 -20.03 1.42
N ALA A 2 -0.84 -19.26 0.44
CA ALA A 2 -0.34 -17.91 0.16
C ALA A 2 -0.34 -16.97 1.37
N VAL A 3 -1.39 -16.99 2.20
CA VAL A 3 -1.54 -16.07 3.35
C VAL A 3 -0.51 -16.31 4.45
N HIS A 4 -0.21 -17.56 4.78
CA HIS A 4 0.82 -17.88 5.77
C HIS A 4 2.22 -17.46 5.31
N THR A 5 2.52 -17.59 4.01
CA THR A 5 3.77 -17.11 3.44
C THR A 5 3.85 -15.58 3.52
N ALA A 6 2.78 -14.88 3.17
CA ALA A 6 2.74 -13.42 3.21
C ALA A 6 2.86 -12.86 4.64
N GLN A 7 2.23 -13.50 5.63
CA GLN A 7 2.38 -13.15 7.05
C GLN A 7 3.83 -13.34 7.55
N ALA A 8 4.51 -14.40 7.12
CA ALA A 8 5.91 -14.62 7.47
C ALA A 8 6.84 -13.56 6.85
N SER A 9 6.61 -13.21 5.57
CA SER A 9 7.33 -12.13 4.89
C SER A 9 7.11 -10.77 5.55
N GLU A 10 5.86 -10.45 5.92
CA GLU A 10 5.52 -9.24 6.66
C GLU A 10 6.24 -9.19 8.02
N ALA A 11 6.23 -10.28 8.78
CA ALA A 11 6.90 -10.34 10.08
C ALA A 11 8.40 -10.10 9.96
N ALA A 12 9.04 -10.67 8.93
CA ALA A 12 10.46 -10.44 8.64
C ALA A 12 10.74 -8.98 8.25
N ALA A 13 9.91 -8.40 7.38
CA ALA A 13 10.01 -7.00 6.97
C ALA A 13 9.84 -6.04 8.16
N LYS A 14 8.81 -6.24 8.99
CA LYS A 14 8.57 -5.50 10.22
C LYS A 14 9.76 -5.56 11.16
N ALA A 15 10.24 -6.78 11.47
CA ALA A 15 11.34 -6.96 12.40
C ALA A 15 12.61 -6.27 11.91
N TRP A 16 12.84 -6.25 10.60
CA TRP A 16 13.95 -5.54 9.99
C TRP A 16 13.74 -4.01 10.06
N TRP A 17 12.55 -3.50 9.75
CA TRP A 17 12.19 -2.07 9.82
C TRP A 17 12.38 -1.49 11.21
N GLU A 18 11.90 -2.21 12.24
CA GLU A 18 11.99 -1.79 13.64
C GLU A 18 13.43 -1.79 14.22
N ARG A 19 14.40 -2.35 13.48
CA ARG A 19 15.83 -2.32 13.80
C ARG A 19 16.55 -1.11 13.22
N LEU A 20 15.92 -0.35 12.32
CA LEU A 20 16.53 0.85 11.77
C LEU A 20 16.65 1.95 12.84
N PRO A 21 17.75 2.72 12.87
CA PRO A 21 17.87 3.88 13.73
C PRO A 21 16.75 4.88 13.42
N ALA A 22 16.12 5.48 14.44
CA ALA A 22 15.07 6.48 14.24
C ALA A 22 15.55 7.70 13.43
N GLU A 23 16.84 8.00 13.51
CA GLU A 23 17.54 9.10 12.82
C GLU A 23 18.11 8.68 11.46
N SER A 24 18.04 7.38 11.15
CA SER A 24 18.42 6.82 9.87
C SER A 24 17.25 6.02 9.29
N PRO A 25 16.12 6.68 8.98
CA PRO A 25 15.12 6.11 8.11
C PRO A 25 15.79 6.08 6.75
N LEU A 26 16.61 5.05 6.49
CA LEU A 26 17.48 4.87 5.33
C LEU A 26 17.07 5.82 4.21
N ALA A 27 17.75 6.97 4.14
CA ALA A 27 17.27 8.03 3.28
C ALA A 27 17.16 7.43 1.88
N PRO A 28 16.03 7.58 1.17
CA PRO A 28 15.87 7.07 -0.20
C PRO A 28 16.99 7.50 -1.17
N ALA A 29 17.81 8.46 -0.73
CA ALA A 29 19.06 8.87 -1.35
C ALA A 29 20.12 7.75 -1.47
N ASP A 30 20.23 6.80 -0.52
CA ASP A 30 21.23 5.72 -0.57
C ASP A 30 20.65 4.40 -1.15
N TYR A 31 21.51 3.61 -1.80
CA TYR A 31 21.10 2.37 -2.48
C TYR A 31 20.49 1.33 -1.53
N ARG A 32 20.99 1.24 -0.28
CA ARG A 32 20.52 0.25 0.69
C ARG A 32 19.12 0.63 1.19
N GLY A 33 18.85 1.91 1.34
CA GLY A 33 17.54 2.46 1.66
C GLY A 33 16.51 2.21 0.60
N ARG A 34 16.85 2.50 -0.66
CA ARG A 34 15.95 2.21 -1.79
C ARG A 34 15.63 0.72 -1.88
N ALA A 35 16.65 -0.13 -1.84
CA ALA A 35 16.46 -1.58 -1.92
C ALA A 35 15.57 -2.10 -0.80
N ALA A 36 15.79 -1.61 0.42
CA ALA A 36 15.04 -2.11 1.56
C ALA A 36 13.62 -1.55 1.65
N LEU A 37 13.40 -0.31 1.19
CA LEU A 37 12.07 0.24 1.02
C LEU A 37 11.24 -0.61 0.07
N ILE A 38 11.80 -0.97 -1.09
CA ILE A 38 11.15 -1.83 -2.08
C ILE A 38 10.82 -3.19 -1.45
N VAL A 39 11.78 -3.87 -0.83
CA VAL A 39 11.56 -5.20 -0.22
C VAL A 39 10.50 -5.16 0.88
N CYS A 40 10.51 -4.13 1.74
CA CYS A 40 9.49 -4.00 2.78
C CYS A 40 8.11 -3.68 2.19
N SER A 41 8.06 -2.82 1.17
CA SER A 41 6.81 -2.49 0.47
C SER A 41 6.24 -3.69 -0.27
N ASP A 42 7.09 -4.55 -0.82
CA ASP A 42 6.71 -5.76 -1.55
C ASP A 42 6.06 -6.78 -0.62
N ALA A 43 6.75 -7.14 0.46
CA ALA A 43 6.21 -8.04 1.48
C ALA A 43 4.89 -7.51 2.07
N LEU A 44 4.80 -6.20 2.29
CA LEU A 44 3.59 -5.57 2.81
C LEU A 44 2.45 -5.59 1.78
N ALA A 45 2.73 -5.28 0.51
CA ALA A 45 1.76 -5.34 -0.57
C ALA A 45 1.24 -6.76 -0.80
N GLU A 46 2.11 -7.78 -0.81
CA GLU A 46 1.70 -9.18 -0.91
C GLU A 46 0.77 -9.58 0.25
N ALA A 47 1.12 -9.22 1.48
CA ALA A 47 0.30 -9.50 2.65
C ALA A 47 -1.06 -8.80 2.60
N VAL A 48 -1.09 -7.52 2.20
CA VAL A 48 -2.36 -6.79 2.05
C VAL A 48 -3.22 -7.38 0.94
N ALA A 49 -2.65 -7.70 -0.23
CA ALA A 49 -3.37 -8.32 -1.33
C ALA A 49 -3.98 -9.67 -0.92
N ALA A 50 -3.20 -10.51 -0.23
CA ALA A 50 -3.67 -11.79 0.29
C ALA A 50 -4.85 -11.64 1.27
N LEU A 51 -4.77 -10.66 2.19
CA LEU A 51 -5.84 -10.39 3.16
C LEU A 51 -7.10 -9.79 2.52
N LEU A 52 -6.95 -9.00 1.45
CA LEU A 52 -8.08 -8.48 0.68
C LEU A 52 -8.78 -9.59 -0.11
N ASP A 53 -8.02 -10.51 -0.69
CA ASP A 53 -8.55 -11.68 -1.41
C ASP A 53 -9.36 -12.59 -0.47
N GLU A 54 -8.88 -12.84 0.76
CA GLU A 54 -9.64 -13.57 1.79
C GLU A 54 -10.99 -12.91 2.13
N ARG A 55 -11.13 -11.61 1.87
CA ARG A 55 -12.34 -10.82 2.11
C ARG A 55 -13.18 -10.62 0.85
N GLY A 56 -12.82 -11.27 -0.25
CA GLY A 56 -13.52 -11.16 -1.53
C GLY A 56 -13.26 -9.86 -2.30
N VAL A 57 -12.27 -9.06 -1.89
CA VAL A 57 -11.85 -7.86 -2.62
C VAL A 57 -10.65 -8.20 -3.50
N ARG A 58 -10.85 -8.12 -4.82
CA ARG A 58 -9.79 -8.39 -5.77
C ARG A 58 -8.77 -7.25 -5.81
N ALA A 59 -7.62 -7.47 -5.19
CA ALA A 59 -6.44 -6.62 -5.31
C ALA A 59 -5.23 -7.49 -5.68
N VAL A 60 -4.37 -6.98 -6.56
CA VAL A 60 -3.14 -7.66 -6.97
C VAL A 60 -1.95 -6.74 -6.78
N VAL A 61 -0.77 -7.32 -6.54
CA VAL A 61 0.48 -6.55 -6.56
C VAL A 61 0.73 -6.04 -7.99
N ASP A 62 0.94 -4.74 -8.13
CA ASP A 62 1.32 -4.05 -9.37
C ASP A 62 2.84 -3.80 -9.38
N GLN A 63 3.33 -3.17 -10.45
CA GLN A 63 4.72 -2.71 -10.50
C GLN A 63 5.03 -1.64 -9.45
N VAL A 64 6.32 -1.41 -9.25
CA VAL A 64 6.86 -0.30 -8.46
C VAL A 64 6.33 1.05 -8.97
N ARG A 65 5.96 1.94 -8.05
CA ARG A 65 5.48 3.30 -8.29
C ARG A 65 6.07 4.27 -7.25
N VAL A 66 5.95 5.57 -7.53
CA VAL A 66 6.24 6.65 -6.59
C VAL A 66 4.91 7.29 -6.19
N ASP A 67 4.68 7.49 -4.89
CA ASP A 67 3.59 8.34 -4.41
C ASP A 67 3.94 9.82 -4.72
N PRO A 68 3.16 10.55 -5.55
CA PRO A 68 3.46 11.94 -5.90
C PRO A 68 3.43 12.91 -4.71
N VAL A 69 2.72 12.56 -3.64
CA VAL A 69 2.52 13.40 -2.45
C VAL A 69 3.60 13.13 -1.41
N VAL A 70 4.17 11.93 -1.38
CA VAL A 70 5.21 11.56 -0.41
C VAL A 70 6.52 11.24 -1.14
N PRO A 71 7.49 12.17 -1.17
CA PRO A 71 8.78 11.96 -1.80
C PRO A 71 9.63 11.00 -0.95
N SER A 72 9.31 9.71 -1.06
CA SER A 72 9.90 8.61 -0.29
C SER A 72 10.62 7.60 -1.19
N GLY A 73 10.49 7.76 -2.51
CA GLY A 73 11.08 6.88 -3.50
C GLY A 73 10.08 5.88 -4.05
N GLU A 74 10.65 4.83 -4.63
CA GLU A 74 9.96 3.75 -5.33
C GLU A 74 9.46 2.68 -4.35
N VAL A 75 8.17 2.37 -4.40
CA VAL A 75 7.49 1.36 -3.58
C VAL A 75 6.61 0.45 -4.42
N MET A 76 6.37 -0.77 -3.97
CA MET A 76 5.37 -1.64 -4.57
C MET A 76 3.97 -1.05 -4.38
N ALA A 77 3.14 -1.21 -5.40
CA ALA A 77 1.76 -0.74 -5.40
C ALA A 77 0.80 -1.92 -5.49
N LEU A 78 -0.44 -1.69 -5.06
CA LEU A 78 -1.57 -2.58 -5.31
C LEU A 78 -2.39 -2.03 -6.47
N ALA A 79 -2.84 -2.88 -7.38
CA ALA A 79 -3.90 -2.58 -8.33
C ALA A 79 -5.22 -3.19 -7.85
N ALA A 80 -6.27 -2.38 -7.87
CA ALA A 80 -7.62 -2.78 -7.48
C ALA A 80 -8.66 -2.03 -8.35
N SER A 81 -9.94 -2.36 -8.19
CA SER A 81 -11.06 -1.61 -8.76
C SER A 81 -11.81 -0.87 -7.65
N TRP A 82 -12.16 0.38 -7.88
CA TRP A 82 -12.95 1.20 -6.96
C TRP A 82 -13.93 2.08 -7.76
N SER A 83 -15.22 2.01 -7.44
CA SER A 83 -16.27 2.77 -8.16
C SER A 83 -16.25 2.57 -9.68
N GLY A 84 -15.95 1.35 -10.14
CA GLY A 84 -15.85 1.01 -11.57
C GLY A 84 -14.57 1.51 -12.27
N GLN A 85 -13.65 2.13 -11.53
CA GLN A 85 -12.37 2.62 -12.05
C GLN A 85 -11.22 1.74 -11.55
N ASP A 86 -10.27 1.45 -12.43
CA ASP A 86 -9.00 0.84 -12.04
C ASP A 86 -8.15 1.87 -11.27
N VAL A 87 -7.72 1.48 -10.08
CA VAL A 87 -6.90 2.29 -9.19
C VAL A 87 -5.60 1.60 -8.83
N VAL A 88 -4.59 2.40 -8.50
CA VAL A 88 -3.35 1.96 -7.88
C VAL A 88 -3.15 2.59 -6.52
N VAL A 89 -2.58 1.82 -5.60
CA VAL A 89 -2.30 2.23 -4.21
C VAL A 89 -0.84 1.94 -3.90
N PRO A 90 0.06 2.94 -3.96
CA PRO A 90 1.42 2.79 -3.47
C PRO A 90 1.42 2.39 -1.99
N VAL A 91 2.12 1.30 -1.65
CA VAL A 91 2.18 0.77 -0.28
C VAL A 91 3.51 1.21 0.34
N LEU A 92 3.47 2.31 1.10
CA LEU A 92 4.66 2.88 1.72
C LEU A 92 4.81 2.42 3.18
N PRO A 93 5.85 1.63 3.53
CA PRO A 93 6.15 1.28 4.92
C PRO A 93 6.35 2.53 5.78
N GLY A 94 5.82 2.52 7.01
CA GLY A 94 5.94 3.65 7.92
C GLY A 94 4.89 4.76 7.72
N GLN A 95 4.13 4.73 6.62
CA GLN A 95 3.13 5.74 6.32
C GLN A 95 1.72 5.22 6.63
N PRO A 96 0.98 5.83 7.57
CA PRO A 96 -0.37 5.39 7.92
C PRO A 96 -1.45 5.82 6.92
N ALA A 97 -1.12 6.74 6.01
CA ALA A 97 -2.03 7.17 4.97
C ALA A 97 -1.78 6.42 3.66
N LEU A 98 -2.82 5.85 3.07
CA LEU A 98 -2.81 5.28 1.72
C LEU A 98 -3.61 6.18 0.79
N ARG A 99 -3.15 6.29 -0.46
CA ARG A 99 -3.80 7.10 -1.50
C ARG A 99 -4.11 6.23 -2.71
N LEU A 100 -5.33 6.36 -3.21
CA LEU A 100 -5.77 5.72 -4.44
C LEU A 100 -5.58 6.71 -5.58
N TYR A 101 -4.95 6.26 -6.65
CA TYR A 101 -4.79 7.02 -7.87
C TYR A 101 -5.45 6.28 -9.03
N PRO A 102 -5.95 6.99 -10.06
CA PRO A 102 -6.28 6.35 -11.32
C PRO A 102 -5.08 5.54 -11.82
N ARG A 103 -5.29 4.29 -12.22
CA ARG A 103 -4.21 3.43 -12.69
C ARG A 103 -3.61 4.01 -13.98
N PRO A 104 -2.34 4.46 -13.97
CA PRO A 104 -1.70 4.93 -15.19
C PRO A 104 -1.35 3.74 -16.09
N ALA A 105 -0.99 4.03 -17.35
CA ALA A 105 -0.46 3.02 -18.25
C ALA A 105 0.78 2.32 -17.66
N PRO A 106 1.09 1.08 -18.09
CA PRO A 106 2.29 0.38 -17.66
C PRO A 106 3.54 1.24 -17.88
N ARG A 107 4.44 1.26 -16.89
CA ARG A 107 5.68 2.05 -16.90
C ARG A 107 5.50 3.58 -16.99
N THR A 108 4.29 4.09 -16.84
CA THR A 108 4.02 5.53 -16.76
C THR A 108 4.00 5.99 -15.29
N PRO A 109 4.59 7.16 -14.95
CA PRO A 109 4.47 7.74 -13.61
C PRO A 109 3.01 8.03 -13.23
N ILE A 110 2.75 8.13 -11.93
CA ILE A 110 1.48 8.64 -11.42
C ILE A 110 1.56 10.17 -11.48
N GLU A 111 0.73 10.80 -12.31
CA GLU A 111 0.67 12.26 -12.44
C GLU A 111 -0.69 12.82 -11.98
N ALA A 112 -1.70 11.96 -11.86
CA ALA A 112 -3.04 12.35 -11.44
C ALA A 112 -3.13 12.60 -9.94
N GLU A 113 -4.12 13.41 -9.54
CA GLU A 113 -4.48 13.58 -8.14
C GLU A 113 -5.04 12.29 -7.54
N ALA A 114 -4.91 12.15 -6.22
CA ALA A 114 -5.49 11.02 -5.50
C ALA A 114 -7.02 11.12 -5.54
N VAL A 115 -7.68 10.07 -6.02
CA VAL A 115 -9.15 9.98 -6.05
C VAL A 115 -9.74 9.64 -4.69
N ALA A 116 -8.93 9.05 -3.80
CA ALA A 116 -9.28 8.84 -2.40
C ALA A 116 -8.01 8.80 -1.54
N THR A 117 -8.15 9.18 -0.27
CA THR A 117 -7.13 9.01 0.76
C THR A 117 -7.76 8.35 1.96
N ILE A 118 -7.12 7.31 2.48
CA ILE A 118 -7.49 6.67 3.74
C ILE A 118 -6.35 6.79 4.72
N THR A 119 -6.68 6.99 5.99
CA THR A 119 -5.70 7.06 7.07
C THR A 119 -6.02 5.97 8.06
N VAL A 120 -5.08 5.06 8.27
CA VAL A 120 -5.17 4.05 9.32
C VAL A 120 -5.08 4.74 10.69
N SER A 121 -5.89 4.27 11.64
CA SER A 121 -5.90 4.80 13.01
C SER A 121 -4.49 4.81 13.62
N GLY A 122 -4.12 5.91 14.30
CA GLY A 122 -2.85 6.02 15.01
C GLY A 122 -2.63 4.92 16.06
N LYS A 123 -3.69 4.27 16.55
CA LYS A 123 -3.59 3.12 17.48
C LYS A 123 -2.99 1.86 16.82
N ALA A 124 -3.05 1.76 15.49
CA ALA A 124 -2.48 0.66 14.73
C ALA A 124 -1.04 0.94 14.26
N VAL A 125 -0.51 2.12 14.56
CA VAL A 125 0.86 2.50 14.23
C VAL A 125 1.80 1.98 15.31
N GLY A 126 2.63 1.01 14.93
CA GLY A 126 3.65 0.40 15.77
C GLY A 126 4.96 1.20 15.82
N LYS A 127 6.01 0.54 16.32
CA LYS A 127 7.34 1.14 16.44
C LYS A 127 7.87 1.54 15.06
N GLY A 128 8.54 2.70 14.99
CA GLY A 128 9.11 3.19 13.73
C GLY A 128 8.07 3.54 12.66
N GLY A 129 6.81 3.79 13.07
CA GLY A 129 5.72 4.12 12.14
C GLY A 129 5.12 2.90 11.43
N TRP A 130 5.57 1.68 11.72
CA TRP A 130 5.09 0.48 11.02
C TRP A 130 3.58 0.29 11.18
N VAL A 131 2.88 0.09 10.08
CA VAL A 131 1.46 -0.27 10.09
C VAL A 131 1.33 -1.69 9.58
N ALA A 132 0.67 -2.55 10.35
CA ALA A 132 0.50 -3.96 9.98
C ALA A 132 -0.37 -4.11 8.72
N ALA A 133 -0.09 -5.15 7.93
CA ALA A 133 -0.84 -5.48 6.72
C ALA A 133 -2.33 -5.64 7.01
N SER A 134 -2.70 -6.23 8.16
CA SER A 134 -4.09 -6.37 8.60
C SER A 134 -4.80 -5.03 8.75
N ALA A 135 -4.15 -4.04 9.37
CA ALA A 135 -4.74 -2.71 9.56
C ALA A 135 -4.89 -1.95 8.22
N LEU A 136 -3.93 -2.11 7.30
CA LEU A 136 -4.02 -1.56 5.95
C LEU A 136 -5.14 -2.24 5.15
N ALA A 137 -5.23 -3.57 5.22
CA ALA A 137 -6.26 -4.35 4.56
C ALA A 137 -7.66 -4.05 5.12
N ASP A 138 -7.81 -3.81 6.43
CA ASP A 138 -9.06 -3.37 7.05
C ASP A 138 -9.52 -2.04 6.48
N ALA A 139 -8.62 -1.05 6.43
CA ALA A 139 -8.92 0.27 5.92
C ALA A 139 -9.23 0.24 4.41
N LEU A 140 -8.45 -0.50 3.62
CA LEU A 140 -8.69 -0.67 2.18
C LEU A 140 -9.99 -1.42 1.91
N HIS A 141 -10.26 -2.50 2.64
CA HIS A 141 -11.52 -3.24 2.49
C HIS A 141 -12.72 -2.34 2.76
N ALA A 142 -12.69 -1.56 3.84
CA ALA A 142 -13.77 -0.62 4.14
C ALA A 142 -14.03 0.35 2.98
N LEU A 143 -12.97 0.92 2.38
CA LEU A 143 -13.09 1.84 1.26
C LEU A 143 -13.54 1.16 -0.05
N LEU A 144 -12.95 0.01 -0.37
CA LEU A 144 -13.16 -0.68 -1.65
C LEU A 144 -14.52 -1.36 -1.72
N SER A 145 -15.05 -1.79 -0.57
CA SER A 145 -16.37 -2.41 -0.47
C SER A 145 -17.50 -1.37 -0.39
N ASP A 146 -17.22 -0.15 0.09
CA ASP A 146 -18.19 0.94 0.20
C ASP A 146 -18.29 1.75 -1.09
N SER A 147 -18.29 1.04 -2.24
CA SER A 147 -18.44 1.66 -3.55
C SER A 147 -19.74 2.48 -3.53
N PRO A 148 -19.70 3.82 -3.70
CA PRO A 148 -20.93 4.59 -3.83
C PRO A 148 -21.70 3.97 -4.98
N ALA A 149 -22.85 3.37 -4.69
CA ALA A 149 -23.73 2.80 -5.69
C ALA A 149 -23.88 3.86 -6.78
N GLY A 150 -23.44 3.54 -7.99
CA GLY A 150 -23.50 4.47 -9.12
C GLY A 150 -24.88 5.07 -9.13
N SER A 151 -24.96 6.39 -8.94
CA SER A 151 -26.21 7.09 -9.17
C SER A 151 -26.58 6.78 -10.63
N PRO A 152 -27.74 6.16 -10.92
CA PRO A 152 -28.19 6.01 -12.28
C PRO A 152 -28.61 7.39 -12.79
N ALA A 153 -27.63 8.20 -13.16
CA ALA A 153 -27.84 9.39 -13.96
C ALA A 153 -27.53 8.99 -15.41
N ASP A 154 -28.60 9.03 -16.22
CA ASP A 154 -28.65 8.91 -17.68
C ASP A 154 -28.70 7.50 -18.29
N ALA A 155 -29.93 6.96 -18.33
CA ALA A 155 -30.46 6.22 -19.48
C ALA A 155 -31.95 6.52 -19.64
#